data_AF-A0A1W1C001-F1
#
_entry.id   AF-A0A1W1C001-F1
#
_cell.length_a   1.000
_cell.length_b   1.000
_cell.length_c   1.000
_cell.angle_alpha   90.00
_cell.angle_beta   90.00
_cell.angle_gamma   90.00
#
_symmetry.space_group_name_H-M   'P 1'
#
loop_
_entity.id
_entity.type
_entity.pdbx_description
1 polymer ?
#
loop_
_entity_poly.entity_id
_entity_poly.type
_entity_poly.pdbx_seq_one_letter_code
_entity_poly.pdbx_strand_id
1 'polypeptide(L)'
;MTMARPTYTCDSSLKCSEVAGEMVASFASGAIVMASDMQYASTLIDKAKKVYSYAKAYQGNNGYTATEGAYSSHSGYKDELAWAGVWLYLATNEVTYLNDAKNFIKSAGDGTYWGHNWDNVTNGTNLLLYKITGDSQYKTKLDQHFKYWQSGITYTTGGLAFLDKWGSLRYSSTTAFLALVYAKELSSGTQYSSLISFAKGQIDYILGDNPRNSSYIIGFGENPPINPHHRASHNSTTHSINSPTNNEFILKGALVGGPKSANDFDYKDDRRDYIANEVATDYNAGFTGALAGLIELGD
;
A
#
# COMPACT_ATOMS: atom_id res chain seq x y z
N MET A 1 21.85 -9.71 -15.54
CA MET A 1 22.44 -9.33 -14.24
C MET A 1 23.72 -10.12 -14.06
N THR A 2 24.83 -9.49 -13.68
CA THR A 2 26.16 -10.12 -13.56
C THR A 2 26.74 -10.07 -12.14
N MET A 3 26.09 -9.34 -11.22
CA MET A 3 26.47 -9.23 -9.82
C MET A 3 25.95 -10.40 -8.97
N ALA A 4 26.55 -10.62 -7.81
CA ALA A 4 26.05 -11.54 -6.80
C ALA A 4 24.66 -11.09 -6.26
N ARG A 5 23.81 -12.06 -5.91
CA ARG A 5 22.48 -11.85 -5.30
C ARG A 5 22.41 -12.63 -3.98
N PRO A 6 22.98 -12.09 -2.89
CA PRO A 6 23.03 -12.79 -1.60
C PRO A 6 21.62 -13.02 -1.03
N THR A 7 21.50 -14.05 -0.20
CA THR A 7 20.28 -14.35 0.55
C THR A 7 20.49 -13.96 2.00
N TYR A 8 19.49 -13.29 2.57
CA TYR A 8 19.44 -12.92 3.97
C TYR A 8 18.26 -13.63 4.62
N THR A 9 18.45 -14.09 5.85
CA THR A 9 17.45 -14.87 6.60
C THR A 9 17.38 -14.38 8.04
N CYS A 10 16.20 -14.52 8.63
CA CYS A 10 15.93 -14.19 10.01
C CYS A 10 15.70 -15.47 10.82
N ASP A 11 16.04 -15.44 12.10
CA ASP A 11 15.87 -16.56 13.04
C ASP A 11 15.61 -16.06 14.48
N SER A 12 15.62 -16.97 15.46
CA SER A 12 15.36 -16.61 16.86
C SER A 12 16.33 -15.56 17.45
N SER A 13 17.52 -15.43 16.86
CA SER A 13 18.55 -14.45 17.24
C SER A 13 18.50 -13.18 16.40
N LEU A 14 18.25 -13.32 15.08
CA LEU A 14 18.09 -12.23 14.12
C LEU A 14 16.62 -12.04 13.78
N LYS A 15 15.92 -11.27 14.61
CA LYS A 15 14.45 -11.15 14.59
C LYS A 15 14.02 -10.15 13.52
N CYS A 16 12.92 -10.44 12.83
CA CYS A 16 12.37 -9.61 11.75
C CYS A 16 10.84 -9.67 11.80
N SER A 17 10.25 -9.17 12.88
CA SER A 17 8.80 -9.25 13.11
C SER A 17 7.99 -8.51 12.05
N GLU A 18 8.55 -7.45 11.44
CA GLU A 18 7.93 -6.65 10.37
C GLU A 18 7.61 -7.52 9.16
N VAL A 19 8.64 -7.97 8.46
CA VAL A 19 8.49 -8.79 7.25
C VAL A 19 7.80 -10.11 7.55
N ALA A 20 7.98 -10.68 8.75
CA ALA A 20 7.26 -11.88 9.15
C ALA A 20 5.76 -11.62 9.27
N GLY A 21 5.34 -10.48 9.84
CA GLY A 21 3.93 -10.09 9.91
C GLY A 21 3.32 -9.88 8.51
N GLU A 22 4.02 -9.18 7.62
CA GLU A 22 3.59 -9.01 6.22
C GLU A 22 3.50 -10.33 5.44
N MET A 23 4.45 -11.25 5.64
CA MET A 23 4.37 -12.60 5.05
C MET A 23 3.14 -13.36 5.54
N VAL A 24 2.81 -13.25 6.84
CA VAL A 24 1.61 -13.88 7.40
C VAL A 24 0.35 -13.29 6.78
N ALA A 25 0.26 -11.96 6.70
CA ALA A 25 -0.87 -11.27 6.07
C ALA A 25 -1.03 -11.65 4.59
N SER A 26 0.07 -11.71 3.84
CA SER A 26 0.08 -12.14 2.43
C SER A 26 -0.40 -13.59 2.27
N PHE A 27 0.11 -14.53 3.07
CA PHE A 27 -0.33 -15.92 3.00
C PHE A 27 -1.79 -16.09 3.44
N ALA A 28 -2.21 -15.45 4.52
CA ALA A 28 -3.57 -15.59 5.04
C ALA A 28 -4.62 -14.95 4.10
N SER A 29 -4.37 -13.74 3.60
CA SER A 29 -5.23 -13.11 2.58
C SER A 29 -5.25 -13.89 1.27
N GLY A 30 -4.09 -14.39 0.82
CA GLY A 30 -3.98 -15.26 -0.34
C GLY A 30 -4.80 -16.55 -0.19
N ALA A 31 -4.83 -17.15 0.99
CA ALA A 31 -5.64 -18.35 1.25
C ALA A 31 -7.15 -18.08 1.11
N ILE A 32 -7.63 -16.91 1.54
CA ILE A 32 -9.02 -16.50 1.38
C ILE A 32 -9.38 -16.37 -0.11
N VAL A 33 -8.53 -15.71 -0.90
CA VAL A 33 -8.75 -15.53 -2.34
C VAL A 33 -8.70 -16.86 -3.09
N MET A 34 -7.80 -17.76 -2.68
CA MET A 34 -7.59 -19.07 -3.31
C MET A 34 -8.49 -20.18 -2.74
N ALA A 35 -9.60 -19.85 -2.07
CA ALA A 35 -10.46 -20.83 -1.41
C ALA A 35 -11.03 -21.92 -2.34
N SER A 36 -11.10 -21.66 -3.65
CA SER A 36 -11.49 -22.66 -4.65
C SER A 36 -10.43 -23.75 -4.88
N ASP A 37 -9.16 -23.46 -4.59
CA ASP A 37 -8.07 -24.44 -4.52
C ASP A 37 -7.75 -24.73 -3.05
N MET A 38 -8.54 -25.64 -2.46
CA MET A 38 -8.46 -25.95 -1.03
C MET A 38 -7.07 -26.45 -0.60
N GLN A 39 -6.36 -27.19 -1.47
CA GLN A 39 -5.02 -27.70 -1.13
C GLN A 39 -4.01 -26.56 -1.05
N TYR A 40 -4.06 -25.63 -2.00
CA TYR A 40 -3.20 -24.46 -1.98
C TYR A 40 -3.55 -23.49 -0.84
N ALA A 41 -4.84 -23.22 -0.61
CA ALA A 41 -5.30 -22.40 0.51
C ALA A 41 -4.85 -22.97 1.86
N SER A 42 -4.97 -24.30 2.07
CA SER A 42 -4.46 -24.96 3.28
C SER A 42 -2.95 -24.79 3.42
N THR A 43 -2.21 -24.91 2.32
CA THR A 43 -0.75 -24.72 2.32
C THR A 43 -0.36 -23.31 2.75
N LEU A 44 -1.11 -22.30 2.30
CA LEU A 44 -0.89 -20.90 2.68
C LEU A 44 -1.22 -20.66 4.16
N ILE A 45 -2.34 -21.18 4.65
CA ILE A 45 -2.70 -21.09 6.08
C ILE A 45 -1.63 -21.74 6.96
N ASP A 46 -1.15 -22.93 6.61
CA ASP A 46 -0.11 -23.63 7.37
C ASP A 46 1.20 -22.83 7.43
N LYS A 47 1.58 -22.19 6.32
CA LYS A 47 2.74 -21.29 6.28
C LYS A 47 2.51 -20.04 7.13
N ALA A 48 1.34 -19.41 7.00
CA ALA A 48 0.97 -18.24 7.79
C ALA A 48 1.05 -18.53 9.29
N LYS A 49 0.48 -19.65 9.75
CA LYS A 49 0.54 -20.07 11.15
C LYS A 49 1.97 -20.26 11.65
N LYS A 50 2.81 -20.96 10.88
CA LYS A 50 4.23 -21.19 11.22
C LYS A 50 5.01 -19.89 11.36
N VAL A 51 4.88 -18.99 10.38
CA VAL A 51 5.57 -17.69 10.40
C VAL A 51 5.04 -16.81 11.54
N TYR A 52 3.74 -16.84 11.81
CA TYR A 52 3.15 -16.07 12.91
C TYR A 52 3.60 -16.57 14.28
N SER A 53 3.67 -17.88 14.50
CA SER A 53 4.22 -18.47 15.72
C SER A 53 5.66 -18.01 15.96
N TYR A 54 6.49 -17.99 14.90
CA TYR A 54 7.84 -17.44 14.96
C TYR A 54 7.83 -15.95 15.34
N ALA A 55 7.05 -15.12 14.62
CA ALA A 55 7.04 -13.68 14.82
C ALA A 55 6.56 -13.28 16.23
N LYS A 56 5.57 -14.01 16.77
CA LYS A 56 5.08 -13.82 18.14
C LYS A 56 6.08 -14.24 19.21
N ALA A 57 6.78 -15.36 19.01
CA ALA A 57 7.75 -15.89 19.97
C ALA A 57 9.03 -15.05 20.00
N TYR A 58 9.47 -14.53 18.85
CA TYR A 58 10.73 -13.82 18.69
C TYR A 58 10.49 -12.40 18.18
N GLN A 59 9.84 -11.58 19.02
CA GLN A 59 9.55 -10.19 18.70
C GLN A 59 10.82 -9.32 18.66
N GLY A 60 10.98 -8.57 17.57
CA GLY A 60 12.08 -7.63 17.36
C GLY A 60 12.47 -7.54 15.89
N ASN A 61 13.44 -6.66 15.61
CA ASN A 61 13.82 -6.27 14.26
C ASN A 61 15.32 -6.16 14.01
N ASN A 62 16.12 -6.69 14.93
CA ASN A 62 17.58 -6.64 14.84
C ASN A 62 18.17 -7.44 13.67
N GLY A 63 17.38 -8.31 13.02
CA GLY A 63 17.75 -9.00 11.79
C GLY A 63 17.30 -8.29 10.51
N TYR A 64 16.44 -7.27 10.60
CA TYR A 64 15.84 -6.57 9.45
C TYR A 64 16.76 -5.46 8.91
N THR A 65 18.01 -5.81 8.61
CA THR A 65 19.07 -4.85 8.26
C THR A 65 19.41 -4.84 6.78
N ALA A 66 19.13 -5.92 6.05
CA ALA A 66 19.47 -6.05 4.63
C ALA A 66 18.71 -5.09 3.70
N THR A 67 17.63 -4.48 4.20
CA THR A 67 16.77 -3.54 3.48
C THR A 67 16.99 -2.08 3.89
N GLU A 68 17.91 -1.82 4.84
CA GLU A 68 18.16 -0.47 5.35
C GLU A 68 18.51 0.52 4.24
N GLY A 69 17.91 1.72 4.32
CA GLY A 69 18.09 2.78 3.32
C GLY A 69 17.23 2.63 2.06
N ALA A 70 16.45 1.55 1.94
CA ALA A 70 15.43 1.37 0.91
C ALA A 70 14.06 1.08 1.52
N TYR A 71 13.94 -0.04 2.24
CA TYR A 71 12.72 -0.48 2.93
C TYR A 71 13.00 -0.64 4.42
N SER A 72 13.49 0.43 5.05
CA SER A 72 13.71 0.49 6.51
C SER A 72 12.39 0.44 7.27
N SER A 73 12.36 -0.20 8.44
CA SER A 73 11.21 -0.11 9.35
C SER A 73 11.27 1.22 10.11
N HIS A 74 10.23 2.05 9.95
CA HIS A 74 10.05 3.32 10.63
C HIS A 74 8.91 3.28 11.65
N SER A 75 7.85 2.52 11.39
CA SER A 75 6.70 2.31 12.28
C SER A 75 6.99 1.33 13.43
N GLY A 76 7.99 0.47 13.27
CA GLY A 76 8.24 -0.70 14.10
C GLY A 76 7.64 -1.96 13.49
N TYR A 77 7.16 -2.87 14.34
CA TYR A 77 6.60 -4.18 13.94
C TYR A 77 5.23 -4.49 14.57
N LYS A 78 4.70 -3.56 15.38
CA LYS A 78 3.50 -3.84 16.18
C LYS A 78 2.24 -3.78 15.33
N ASP A 79 2.20 -2.90 14.35
CA ASP A 79 1.15 -2.88 13.34
C ASP A 79 1.21 -4.11 12.43
N GLU A 80 2.37 -4.59 12.02
CA GLU A 80 2.49 -5.80 11.18
C GLU A 80 2.02 -7.05 11.94
N LEU A 81 2.35 -7.17 13.24
CA LEU A 81 1.83 -8.27 14.07
C LEU A 81 0.31 -8.18 14.29
N ALA A 82 -0.24 -6.97 14.34
CA ALA A 82 -1.67 -6.75 14.43
C ALA A 82 -2.38 -7.10 13.11
N TRP A 83 -1.83 -6.63 11.99
CA TRP A 83 -2.27 -6.89 10.63
C TRP A 83 -2.27 -8.39 10.31
N ALA A 84 -1.17 -9.07 10.64
CA ALA A 84 -1.03 -10.51 10.55
C ALA A 84 -2.09 -11.27 11.35
N GLY A 85 -2.34 -10.86 12.60
CA GLY A 85 -3.35 -11.47 13.45
C GLY A 85 -4.76 -11.31 12.89
N VAL A 86 -5.10 -10.14 12.37
CA VAL A 86 -6.40 -9.90 11.73
C VAL A 86 -6.59 -10.76 10.49
N TRP A 87 -5.60 -10.83 9.59
CA TRP A 87 -5.71 -11.65 8.39
C TRP A 87 -5.78 -13.14 8.69
N LEU A 88 -5.00 -13.63 9.66
CA LEU A 88 -5.10 -15.01 10.13
C LEU A 88 -6.47 -15.31 10.73
N TYR A 89 -7.04 -14.38 11.50
CA TYR A 89 -8.41 -14.55 11.99
C TYR A 89 -9.40 -14.66 10.83
N LEU A 90 -9.34 -13.77 9.83
CA LEU A 90 -10.22 -13.84 8.66
C LEU A 90 -10.07 -15.15 7.88
N ALA A 91 -8.86 -15.72 7.82
CA ALA A 91 -8.60 -16.97 7.10
C ALA A 91 -8.98 -18.24 7.87
N THR A 92 -9.10 -18.18 9.21
CA THR A 92 -9.20 -19.38 10.07
C THR A 92 -10.38 -19.38 11.03
N ASN A 93 -10.96 -18.21 11.31
CA ASN A 93 -11.92 -17.96 12.40
C ASN A 93 -11.39 -18.28 13.81
N GLU A 94 -10.07 -18.41 13.99
CA GLU A 94 -9.48 -18.68 15.30
C GLU A 94 -9.35 -17.39 16.11
N VAL A 95 -10.20 -17.26 17.14
CA VAL A 95 -10.34 -16.05 17.98
C VAL A 95 -9.03 -15.61 18.64
N THR A 96 -8.09 -16.53 18.89
CA THR A 96 -6.76 -16.19 19.41
C THR A 96 -6.07 -15.13 18.54
N TYR A 97 -6.15 -15.23 17.22
CA TYR A 97 -5.51 -14.27 16.31
C TYR A 97 -6.20 -12.89 16.34
N LEU A 98 -7.52 -12.84 16.51
CA LEU A 98 -8.24 -11.60 16.71
C LEU A 98 -7.84 -10.92 18.03
N ASN A 99 -7.72 -11.70 19.10
CA ASN A 99 -7.28 -11.18 20.40
C ASN A 99 -5.84 -10.65 20.34
N ASP A 100 -4.95 -11.36 19.66
CA ASP A 100 -3.59 -10.90 19.42
C ASP A 100 -3.59 -9.58 18.65
N ALA A 101 -4.37 -9.48 17.56
CA ALA A 101 -4.46 -8.27 16.76
C ALA A 101 -4.91 -7.05 17.58
N LYS A 102 -5.97 -7.22 18.38
CA LYS A 102 -6.48 -6.20 19.30
C LYS A 102 -5.44 -5.78 20.35
N ASN A 103 -4.53 -6.67 20.75
CA ASN A 103 -3.49 -6.36 21.71
C ASN A 103 -2.32 -5.63 21.06
N PHE A 104 -1.85 -6.09 19.90
CA PHE A 104 -0.73 -5.46 19.20
C PHE A 104 -1.05 -4.06 18.69
N ILE A 105 -2.26 -3.83 18.17
CA ILE A 105 -2.66 -2.51 17.64
C ILE A 105 -2.70 -1.41 18.71
N LYS A 106 -2.84 -1.77 20.00
CA LYS A 106 -2.76 -0.81 21.12
C LYS A 106 -1.36 -0.25 21.33
N SER A 107 -0.34 -0.99 20.88
CA SER A 107 1.07 -0.62 20.99
C SER A 107 1.68 -0.18 19.65
N ALA A 108 0.88 -0.14 18.58
CA ALA A 108 1.27 0.43 17.30
C ALA A 108 1.15 1.97 17.33
N GLY A 109 1.79 2.63 16.36
CA GLY A 109 1.62 4.06 16.14
C GLY A 109 0.17 4.43 15.80
N ASP A 110 -0.20 5.70 15.94
CA ASP A 110 -1.60 6.14 15.76
C ASP A 110 -2.08 6.06 14.29
N GLY A 111 -1.18 6.27 13.32
CA GLY A 111 -1.48 6.15 11.87
C GLY A 111 -2.43 7.21 11.29
N THR A 112 -3.16 7.94 12.15
CA THR A 112 -4.21 8.92 11.79
C THR A 112 -3.76 9.94 10.73
N TYR A 113 -2.60 10.56 10.93
CA TYR A 113 -2.07 11.64 10.08
C TYR A 113 -1.06 11.16 9.02
N TRP A 114 -1.06 9.86 8.73
CA TRP A 114 -0.21 9.25 7.70
C TRP A 114 -1.04 8.42 6.71
N GLY A 115 -0.41 7.77 5.74
CA GLY A 115 -1.05 6.86 4.79
C GLY A 115 -0.75 5.40 5.10
N HIS A 116 -1.71 4.49 4.83
CA HIS A 116 -1.42 3.06 4.80
C HIS A 116 -0.39 2.76 3.71
N ASN A 117 0.66 2.01 4.04
CA ASN A 117 1.74 1.70 3.11
C ASN A 117 2.52 0.45 3.59
N TRP A 118 3.60 0.11 2.90
CA TRP A 118 4.42 -1.07 3.18
C TRP A 118 5.12 -1.06 4.55
N ASP A 119 5.30 0.11 5.17
CA ASP A 119 5.88 0.30 6.49
C ASP A 119 4.81 0.48 7.58
N ASN A 120 3.66 1.08 7.26
CA ASN A 120 2.63 1.32 8.27
C ASN A 120 1.27 0.79 7.84
N VAL A 121 0.82 -0.27 8.53
CA VAL A 121 -0.43 -0.97 8.23
C VAL A 121 -1.54 -0.70 9.25
N THR A 122 -1.37 0.31 10.11
CA THR A 122 -2.29 0.65 11.20
C THR A 122 -3.71 0.96 10.70
N ASN A 123 -3.84 1.80 9.66
CA ASN A 123 -5.16 2.21 9.15
C ASN A 123 -5.95 1.04 8.56
N GLY A 124 -5.30 0.18 7.77
CA GLY A 124 -5.90 -1.05 7.25
C GLY A 124 -6.30 -2.00 8.38
N THR A 125 -5.46 -2.13 9.41
CA THR A 125 -5.75 -2.97 10.58
C THR A 125 -6.98 -2.47 11.36
N ASN A 126 -7.07 -1.17 11.64
CA ASN A 126 -8.25 -0.58 12.29
C ASN A 126 -9.52 -0.77 11.45
N LEU A 127 -9.41 -0.66 10.12
CA LEU A 127 -10.53 -0.87 9.21
C LEU A 127 -11.07 -2.30 9.28
N LEU A 128 -10.18 -3.30 9.21
CA LEU A 128 -10.58 -4.69 9.33
C LEU A 128 -11.09 -5.02 10.74
N LEU A 129 -10.49 -4.48 11.80
CA LEU A 129 -10.99 -4.66 13.16
C LEU A 129 -12.39 -4.07 13.32
N TYR A 130 -12.65 -2.87 12.79
CA TYR A 130 -13.99 -2.29 12.77
C TYR A 130 -14.98 -3.19 12.03
N LYS A 131 -14.64 -3.65 10.83
CA LYS A 131 -15.46 -4.60 10.04
C LYS A 131 -15.80 -5.87 10.83
N ILE A 132 -14.84 -6.41 11.57
CA ILE A 132 -15.01 -7.66 12.34
C ILE A 132 -15.86 -7.44 13.59
N THR A 133 -15.68 -6.33 14.30
CA THR A 133 -16.21 -6.17 15.67
C THR A 133 -17.31 -5.13 15.83
N GLY A 134 -17.46 -4.21 14.87
CA GLY A 134 -18.35 -3.04 15.00
C GLY A 134 -17.95 -2.07 16.11
N ASP A 135 -16.73 -2.19 16.67
CA ASP A 135 -16.32 -1.43 17.85
C ASP A 135 -16.03 0.03 17.48
N SER A 136 -16.68 0.95 18.21
CA SER A 136 -16.63 2.38 17.95
C SER A 136 -15.23 2.99 18.14
N GLN A 137 -14.33 2.33 18.87
CA GLN A 137 -12.95 2.82 19.02
C GLN A 137 -12.22 2.84 17.66
N TYR A 138 -12.41 1.80 16.85
CA TYR A 138 -11.79 1.69 15.53
C TYR A 138 -12.47 2.63 14.54
N LYS A 139 -13.80 2.74 14.63
CA LYS A 139 -14.57 3.72 13.85
C LYS A 139 -14.07 5.15 14.08
N THR A 140 -13.84 5.52 15.34
CA THR A 140 -13.37 6.86 15.72
C THR A 140 -12.03 7.17 15.06
N LYS A 141 -11.09 6.22 15.07
CA LYS A 141 -9.79 6.37 14.40
C LYS A 141 -9.94 6.53 12.89
N LEU A 142 -10.79 5.73 12.24
CA LEU A 142 -11.06 5.83 10.81
C LEU A 142 -11.72 7.17 10.45
N ASP A 143 -12.69 7.63 11.23
CA ASP A 143 -13.33 8.93 11.04
C ASP A 143 -12.33 10.08 11.12
N GLN A 144 -11.40 10.02 12.09
CA GLN A 144 -10.32 11.01 12.22
C GLN A 144 -9.35 10.96 11.05
N HIS A 145 -8.92 9.76 10.64
CA HIS A 145 -8.03 9.55 9.51
C HIS A 145 -8.63 10.10 8.21
N PHE A 146 -9.86 9.71 7.86
CA PHE A 146 -10.47 10.18 6.61
C PHE A 146 -10.84 11.66 6.66
N LYS A 147 -11.21 12.21 7.83
CA LYS A 147 -11.38 13.66 7.97
C LYS A 147 -10.08 14.41 7.68
N TYR A 148 -8.95 13.92 8.19
CA TYR A 148 -7.64 14.48 7.87
C TYR A 148 -7.36 14.39 6.36
N TRP A 149 -7.54 13.22 5.76
CA TRP A 149 -7.28 13.05 4.33
C TRP A 149 -8.21 13.86 3.43
N GLN A 150 -9.47 14.08 3.80
CA GLN A 150 -10.42 14.87 3.02
C GLN A 150 -10.21 16.39 3.12
N SER A 151 -9.63 16.88 4.23
CA SER A 151 -9.66 18.33 4.51
C SER A 151 -8.51 18.88 5.36
N GLY A 152 -7.76 18.04 6.05
CA GLY A 152 -6.67 18.43 6.95
C GLY A 152 -5.27 18.28 6.34
N ILE A 153 -5.12 17.43 5.33
CA ILE A 153 -3.88 17.25 4.58
C ILE A 153 -3.69 18.40 3.57
N THR A 154 -2.46 18.56 3.09
CA THR A 154 -2.18 19.51 2.00
C THR A 154 -2.73 18.98 0.68
N TYR A 155 -3.35 19.87 -0.09
CA TYR A 155 -3.85 19.57 -1.43
C TYR A 155 -3.12 20.41 -2.48
N THR A 156 -2.91 19.84 -3.67
CA THR A 156 -2.58 20.64 -4.86
C THR A 156 -3.80 21.48 -5.29
N THR A 157 -3.59 22.47 -6.16
CA THR A 157 -4.71 23.24 -6.73
C THR A 157 -5.63 22.36 -7.57
N GLY A 158 -5.08 21.34 -8.22
CA GLY A 158 -5.83 20.34 -8.99
C GLY A 158 -6.54 19.27 -8.16
N GLY A 159 -6.43 19.28 -6.83
CA GLY A 159 -7.20 18.37 -5.97
C GLY A 159 -6.50 17.06 -5.57
N LEU A 160 -5.20 16.92 -5.81
CA LEU A 160 -4.42 15.79 -5.28
C LEU A 160 -4.16 15.99 -3.77
N ALA A 161 -4.56 15.02 -2.95
CA ALA A 161 -4.16 14.90 -1.55
C ALA A 161 -2.67 14.53 -1.47
N PHE A 162 -1.84 15.50 -1.08
CA PHE A 162 -0.38 15.39 -1.09
C PHE A 162 0.16 15.10 0.32
N LEU A 163 0.59 13.86 0.56
CA LEU A 163 1.19 13.45 1.84
C LEU A 163 2.70 13.67 1.87
N ASP A 164 3.41 13.15 0.88
CA ASP A 164 4.86 13.14 0.82
C ASP A 164 5.33 13.13 -0.63
N LYS A 165 6.56 13.59 -0.85
CA LYS A 165 7.16 13.65 -2.20
C LYS A 165 7.44 12.27 -2.79
N TRP A 166 7.71 11.26 -1.97
CA TRP A 166 7.99 9.91 -2.44
C TRP A 166 6.68 9.16 -2.64
N GLY A 167 6.27 8.99 -3.90
CA GLY A 167 5.04 8.26 -4.23
C GLY A 167 3.80 8.97 -3.70
N SER A 168 3.65 10.26 -4.02
CA SER A 168 2.46 11.05 -3.66
C SER A 168 1.18 10.38 -4.16
N LEU A 169 1.19 9.86 -5.39
CA LEU A 169 0.05 9.15 -5.98
C LEU A 169 -0.18 7.77 -5.37
N ARG A 170 0.88 7.07 -4.92
CA ARG A 170 0.75 5.81 -4.17
C ARG A 170 -0.01 6.01 -2.87
N TYR A 171 0.33 7.06 -2.12
CA TYR A 171 -0.36 7.34 -0.87
C TYR A 171 -1.82 7.73 -1.09
N SER A 172 -2.06 8.65 -2.03
CA SER A 172 -3.42 9.09 -2.35
C SER A 172 -4.31 7.94 -2.83
N SER A 173 -3.84 7.12 -3.77
CA SER A 173 -4.59 5.97 -4.28
C SER A 173 -4.81 4.87 -3.24
N THR A 174 -3.85 4.64 -2.34
CA THR A 174 -4.03 3.69 -1.24
C THR A 174 -5.06 4.18 -0.24
N THR A 175 -5.07 5.47 0.10
CA THR A 175 -6.13 6.06 0.94
C THR A 175 -7.49 6.01 0.23
N ALA A 176 -7.54 6.25 -1.09
CA ALA A 176 -8.76 6.10 -1.88
C ALA A 176 -9.32 4.67 -1.80
N PHE A 177 -8.46 3.65 -1.89
CA PHE A 177 -8.88 2.26 -1.70
C PHE A 177 -9.47 2.01 -0.31
N LEU A 178 -8.78 2.44 0.75
CA LEU A 178 -9.29 2.29 2.12
C LEU A 178 -10.60 3.06 2.33
N ALA A 179 -10.76 4.23 1.70
CA ALA A 179 -11.98 5.03 1.76
C ALA A 179 -13.17 4.28 1.14
N LEU A 180 -12.98 3.61 0.00
CA LEU A 180 -14.03 2.81 -0.65
C LEU A 180 -14.43 1.60 0.21
N VAL A 181 -13.45 0.90 0.79
CA VAL A 181 -13.74 -0.22 1.70
C VAL A 181 -14.49 0.29 2.94
N TYR A 182 -14.07 1.41 3.53
CA TYR A 182 -14.76 1.97 4.70
C TYR A 182 -16.15 2.48 4.37
N ALA A 183 -16.34 3.12 3.22
CA ALA A 183 -17.66 3.52 2.75
C ALA A 183 -18.61 2.30 2.70
N LYS A 184 -18.16 1.18 2.14
CA LYS A 184 -18.97 -0.05 2.11
C LYS A 184 -19.44 -0.50 3.51
N GLU A 185 -18.59 -0.38 4.52
CA GLU A 185 -18.96 -0.69 5.92
C GLU A 185 -19.94 0.33 6.54
N LEU A 186 -19.97 1.58 6.07
CA LEU A 186 -20.97 2.58 6.48
C LEU A 186 -22.32 2.42 5.75
N SER A 187 -22.30 1.81 4.57
CA SER A 187 -23.45 1.50 3.70
C SER A 187 -24.24 2.72 3.14
N SER A 188 -24.37 3.84 3.86
CA SER A 188 -25.10 5.04 3.40
C SER A 188 -24.78 6.30 4.23
N GLY A 189 -25.33 7.45 3.82
CA GLY A 189 -25.23 8.73 4.53
C GLY A 189 -24.12 9.65 4.00
N THR A 190 -24.00 10.83 4.61
CA THR A 190 -23.09 11.88 4.10
C THR A 190 -21.62 11.46 4.09
N GLN A 191 -21.19 10.69 5.10
CA GLN A 191 -19.82 10.20 5.16
C GLN A 191 -19.55 9.11 4.12
N TYR A 192 -20.51 8.22 3.86
CA TYR A 192 -20.44 7.25 2.77
C TYR A 192 -20.19 7.95 1.43
N SER A 193 -21.03 8.94 1.08
CA SER A 193 -20.90 9.67 -0.17
C SER A 193 -19.61 10.47 -0.25
N SER A 194 -19.18 11.11 0.85
CA SER A 194 -17.95 11.91 0.84
C SER A 194 -16.69 11.06 0.65
N LEU A 195 -16.67 9.83 1.20
CA LEU A 195 -15.55 8.90 1.00
C LEU A 195 -15.46 8.42 -0.45
N ILE A 196 -16.60 8.11 -1.08
CA ILE A 196 -16.63 7.74 -2.50
C ILE A 196 -16.20 8.91 -3.37
N SER A 197 -16.72 10.12 -3.15
CA SER A 197 -16.31 11.30 -3.90
C SER A 197 -14.82 11.62 -3.75
N PHE A 198 -14.28 11.48 -2.53
CA PHE A 198 -12.84 11.60 -2.30
C PHE A 198 -12.06 10.57 -3.11
N ALA A 199 -12.42 9.29 -3.01
CA ALA A 199 -11.72 8.22 -3.71
C ALA A 199 -11.77 8.40 -5.23
N LYS A 200 -12.95 8.70 -5.78
CA LYS A 200 -13.12 8.98 -7.21
C LYS A 200 -12.24 10.15 -7.66
N GLY A 201 -12.28 11.29 -6.94
CA GLY A 201 -11.46 12.45 -7.28
C GLY A 201 -9.95 12.15 -7.28
N GLN A 202 -9.46 11.35 -6.34
CA GLN A 202 -8.04 10.96 -6.31
C GLN A 202 -7.65 10.03 -7.47
N ILE A 203 -8.53 9.09 -7.84
CA ILE A 203 -8.29 8.18 -8.96
C ILE A 203 -8.42 8.90 -10.30
N ASP A 204 -9.44 9.74 -10.47
CA ASP A 204 -9.62 10.54 -11.69
C ASP A 204 -8.42 11.47 -11.92
N TYR A 205 -7.88 12.10 -10.87
CA TYR A 205 -6.62 12.85 -10.94
C TYR A 205 -5.48 12.00 -11.50
N ILE A 206 -5.31 10.77 -11.01
CA ILE A 206 -4.27 9.84 -11.47
C ILE A 206 -4.49 9.44 -12.94
N LEU A 207 -5.74 9.23 -13.33
CA LEU A 207 -6.11 8.76 -14.67
C LEU A 207 -6.05 9.88 -15.73
N GLY A 208 -6.18 11.15 -15.34
CA GLY A 208 -5.94 12.28 -16.24
C GLY A 208 -6.71 13.57 -15.93
N ASP A 209 -7.67 13.55 -15.00
CA ASP A 209 -8.43 14.74 -14.58
C ASP A 209 -7.62 15.61 -13.62
N ASN A 210 -6.57 16.22 -14.17
CA ASN A 210 -5.65 17.07 -13.45
C ASN A 210 -5.22 18.25 -14.32
N PRO A 211 -4.62 19.31 -13.74
CA PRO A 211 -4.21 20.50 -14.51
C PRO A 211 -3.22 20.24 -15.66
N ARG A 212 -2.53 19.10 -15.68
CA ARG A 212 -1.66 18.70 -16.80
C ARG A 212 -2.42 18.01 -17.93
N ASN A 213 -3.71 17.68 -17.76
CA ASN A 213 -4.52 16.88 -18.69
C ASN A 213 -3.75 15.65 -19.19
N SER A 214 -3.09 14.96 -18.26
CA SER A 214 -2.17 13.87 -18.57
C SER A 214 -2.32 12.75 -17.55
N SER A 215 -2.35 11.51 -18.01
CA SER A 215 -2.34 10.35 -17.13
C SER A 215 -1.01 10.23 -16.38
N TYR A 216 -1.05 9.60 -15.21
CA TYR A 216 0.11 9.12 -14.48
C TYR A 216 0.32 7.60 -14.60
N ILE A 217 -0.48 6.92 -15.43
CA ILE A 217 -0.39 5.49 -15.66
C ILE A 217 0.30 5.23 -17.00
N ILE A 218 1.42 4.51 -16.97
CA ILE A 218 2.20 4.22 -18.16
C ILE A 218 1.37 3.42 -19.17
N GLY A 219 1.26 3.95 -20.40
CA GLY A 219 0.53 3.32 -21.49
C GLY A 219 -1.01 3.36 -21.35
N PHE A 220 -1.56 4.29 -20.58
CA PHE A 220 -3.00 4.49 -20.41
C PHE A 220 -3.38 5.97 -20.49
N GLY A 221 -4.56 6.28 -21.03
CA GLY A 221 -5.10 7.64 -21.07
C GLY A 221 -4.31 8.60 -21.97
N GLU A 222 -4.53 9.88 -21.76
CA GLU A 222 -3.90 10.96 -22.54
C GLU A 222 -2.50 11.29 -22.00
N ASN A 223 -1.53 11.49 -22.89
CA ASN A 223 -0.15 11.89 -22.57
C ASN A 223 0.50 11.18 -21.35
N PRO A 224 0.49 9.83 -21.29
CA PRO A 224 1.06 9.10 -20.16
C PRO A 224 2.59 9.23 -20.07
N PRO A 225 3.20 8.92 -18.91
CA PRO A 225 4.65 8.82 -18.79
C PRO A 225 5.20 7.74 -19.74
N ILE A 226 6.29 8.04 -20.43
CA ILE A 226 6.97 7.10 -21.33
C ILE A 226 8.36 6.72 -20.83
N ASN A 227 8.91 7.44 -19.85
CA ASN A 227 10.27 7.25 -19.34
C ASN A 227 10.32 6.95 -17.83
N PRO A 228 9.65 5.90 -17.31
CA PRO A 228 9.76 5.54 -15.91
C PRO A 228 11.19 5.12 -15.53
N HIS A 229 11.54 5.32 -14.25
CA HIS A 229 12.77 4.81 -13.63
C HIS A 229 12.71 3.29 -13.48
N HIS A 230 12.80 2.56 -14.60
CA HIS A 230 12.71 1.10 -14.60
C HIS A 230 13.71 0.47 -15.58
N ARG A 231 14.71 -0.24 -15.02
CA ARG A 231 15.86 -0.76 -15.79
C ARG A 231 15.47 -1.68 -16.94
N ALA A 232 14.54 -2.62 -16.70
CA ALA A 232 14.14 -3.57 -17.74
C ALA A 232 13.23 -2.95 -18.80
N SER A 233 12.48 -1.89 -18.46
CA SER A 233 11.68 -1.14 -19.45
C SER A 233 12.58 -0.21 -20.28
N HIS A 234 13.60 0.38 -19.64
CA HIS A 234 14.61 1.19 -20.31
C HIS A 234 15.47 0.38 -21.27
N ASN A 235 15.90 -0.81 -20.85
CA ASN A 235 16.71 -1.75 -21.63
C ASN A 235 18.08 -1.20 -22.11
N SER A 236 18.78 -0.44 -21.26
CA SER A 236 20.14 0.01 -21.59
C SER A 236 21.10 -1.16 -21.80
N THR A 237 21.76 -1.18 -22.96
CA THR A 237 22.85 -2.11 -23.30
C THR A 237 24.24 -1.54 -22.99
N THR A 238 24.32 -0.27 -22.58
CA THR A 238 25.56 0.48 -22.37
C THR A 238 25.81 0.83 -20.90
N HIS A 239 25.04 0.24 -19.98
CA HIS A 239 25.08 0.55 -18.54
C HIS A 239 24.87 2.05 -18.22
N SER A 240 24.09 2.76 -19.05
CA SER A 240 23.89 4.19 -18.91
C SER A 240 22.41 4.52 -18.88
N ILE A 241 21.94 5.17 -17.82
CA ILE A 241 20.54 5.64 -17.71
C ILE A 241 20.16 6.63 -18.82
N ASN A 242 21.15 7.26 -19.47
CA ASN A 242 20.93 8.24 -20.54
C ASN A 242 20.85 7.59 -21.94
N SER A 243 21.11 6.29 -22.08
CA SER A 243 21.18 5.59 -23.37
C SER A 243 20.47 4.23 -23.32
N PRO A 244 19.45 4.00 -24.16
CA PRO A 244 18.85 4.94 -25.11
C PRO A 244 18.13 6.12 -24.43
N THR A 245 17.78 7.17 -25.19
CA THR A 245 17.10 8.36 -24.66
C THR A 245 15.74 8.01 -24.05
N ASN A 246 14.91 7.26 -24.77
CA ASN A 246 13.62 6.79 -24.30
C ASN A 246 13.68 5.34 -23.83
N ASN A 247 12.71 4.93 -23.01
CA ASN A 247 12.55 3.50 -22.70
C ASN A 247 12.15 2.72 -23.97
N GLU A 248 12.72 1.53 -24.13
CA GLU A 248 12.43 0.67 -25.30
C GLU A 248 11.13 -0.13 -25.13
N PHE A 249 10.74 -0.45 -23.90
CA PHE A 249 9.54 -1.23 -23.61
C PHE A 249 8.55 -0.44 -22.76
N ILE A 250 7.27 -0.54 -23.11
CA ILE A 250 6.18 0.07 -22.33
C ILE A 250 5.92 -0.78 -21.08
N LEU A 251 6.12 -0.22 -19.90
CA LEU A 251 5.76 -0.84 -18.63
C LEU A 251 4.27 -0.61 -18.33
N LYS A 252 3.40 -1.19 -19.15
CA LYS A 252 1.97 -0.89 -19.16
C LYS A 252 1.33 -1.08 -17.78
N GLY A 253 0.55 -0.09 -17.34
CA GLY A 253 -0.22 -0.12 -16.11
C GLY A 253 0.54 0.31 -14.86
N ALA A 254 1.85 0.55 -14.93
CA ALA A 254 2.61 1.03 -13.79
C ALA A 254 2.23 2.48 -13.45
N LEU A 255 2.01 2.74 -12.15
CA LEU A 255 1.77 4.06 -11.59
C LEU A 255 3.11 4.70 -11.22
N VAL A 256 3.39 5.89 -11.75
CA VAL A 256 4.57 6.67 -11.36
C VAL A 256 4.37 7.35 -10.00
N GLY A 257 5.45 7.80 -9.37
CA GLY A 257 5.38 8.49 -8.08
C GLY A 257 4.53 9.76 -8.08
N GLY A 258 4.58 10.54 -9.16
CA GLY A 258 3.77 11.74 -9.39
C GLY A 258 4.43 13.04 -8.95
N PRO A 259 3.66 14.11 -8.68
CA PRO A 259 4.20 15.40 -8.27
C PRO A 259 5.05 15.30 -7.00
N LYS A 260 6.17 16.03 -6.94
CA LYS A 260 7.13 16.01 -5.81
C LYS A 260 6.84 17.03 -4.71
N SER A 261 5.89 17.92 -4.96
CA SER A 261 5.39 18.89 -4.01
C SER A 261 3.89 19.07 -4.24
N ALA A 262 3.23 19.83 -3.37
CA ALA A 262 1.83 20.22 -3.53
C ALA A 262 1.63 21.25 -4.66
N ASN A 263 2.12 20.93 -5.85
CA ASN A 263 2.03 21.69 -7.09
C ASN A 263 1.83 20.71 -8.25
N ASP A 264 0.70 20.81 -8.95
CA ASP A 264 0.30 19.91 -10.05
C ASP A 264 1.32 19.84 -11.19
N PHE A 265 2.14 20.88 -11.36
CA PHE A 265 3.15 20.96 -12.41
C PHE A 265 4.56 20.57 -11.94
N ASP A 266 4.75 20.20 -10.67
CA ASP A 266 6.02 19.66 -10.17
C ASP A 266 6.20 18.18 -10.51
N TYR A 267 5.99 17.88 -11.79
CA TYR A 267 6.18 16.58 -12.42
C TYR A 267 6.81 16.80 -13.80
N LYS A 268 7.83 16.00 -14.09
CA LYS A 268 8.46 15.92 -15.40
C LYS A 268 8.75 14.46 -15.70
N ASP A 269 8.39 14.02 -16.90
CA ASP A 269 8.72 12.67 -17.37
C ASP A 269 10.23 12.57 -17.68
N ASP A 270 11.03 12.36 -16.64
CA ASP A 270 12.48 12.18 -16.68
C ASP A 270 12.84 10.91 -15.91
N ARG A 271 13.35 9.90 -16.63
CA ARG A 271 13.79 8.62 -16.04
C ARG A 271 14.79 8.76 -14.90
N ARG A 272 15.54 9.87 -14.82
CA ARG A 272 16.51 10.11 -13.75
C ARG A 272 15.86 10.63 -12.47
N ASP A 273 14.62 11.10 -12.55
CA ASP A 273 13.84 11.54 -11.40
C ASP A 273 13.19 10.33 -10.72
N TYR A 274 13.97 9.66 -9.87
CA TYR A 274 13.51 8.52 -9.06
C TYR A 274 12.58 8.93 -7.90
N ILE A 275 12.14 10.20 -7.83
CA ILE A 275 11.04 10.62 -6.95
C ILE A 275 9.74 10.62 -7.75
N ALA A 276 9.69 11.38 -8.84
CA ALA A 276 8.47 11.58 -9.62
C ALA A 276 8.15 10.41 -10.57
N ASN A 277 9.19 9.78 -11.12
CA ASN A 277 9.10 8.77 -12.18
C ASN A 277 9.45 7.35 -11.72
N GLU A 278 9.68 7.14 -10.43
CA GLU A 278 9.80 5.79 -9.86
C GLU A 278 8.49 5.02 -9.99
N VAL A 279 8.62 3.70 -10.17
CA VAL A 279 7.52 2.75 -10.21
C VAL A 279 7.84 1.60 -9.27
N ALA A 280 6.84 1.10 -8.54
CA ALA A 280 7.04 0.04 -7.57
C ALA A 280 5.79 -0.83 -7.42
N THR A 281 5.96 -2.04 -6.88
CA THR A 281 4.83 -2.95 -6.62
C THR A 281 3.84 -2.35 -5.61
N ASP A 282 4.34 -1.67 -4.58
CA ASP A 282 3.47 -1.05 -3.57
C ASP A 282 2.72 0.19 -4.10
N TYR A 283 3.24 0.85 -5.15
CA TYR A 283 2.57 1.98 -5.79
C TYR A 283 1.26 1.52 -6.45
N ASN A 284 1.29 0.36 -7.08
CA ASN A 284 0.14 -0.20 -7.76
C ASN A 284 -0.82 -0.99 -6.83
N ALA A 285 -0.41 -1.34 -5.61
CA ALA A 285 -1.21 -2.20 -4.72
C ALA A 285 -2.55 -1.55 -4.33
N GLY A 286 -2.50 -0.42 -3.61
CA GLY A 286 -3.70 0.33 -3.23
C GLY A 286 -4.46 0.86 -4.46
N PHE A 287 -3.75 1.35 -5.46
CA PHE A 287 -4.34 1.79 -6.73
C PHE A 287 -5.21 0.72 -7.40
N THR A 288 -4.73 -0.53 -7.47
CA THR A 288 -5.50 -1.63 -8.06
C THR A 288 -6.76 -1.92 -7.24
N GLY A 289 -6.67 -1.89 -5.91
CA GLY A 289 -7.83 -2.03 -5.02
C GLY A 289 -8.86 -0.91 -5.22
N ALA A 290 -8.40 0.33 -5.40
CA ALA A 290 -9.28 1.47 -5.65
C ALA A 290 -10.00 1.37 -7.00
N LEU A 291 -9.28 0.99 -8.06
CA LEU A 291 -9.88 0.76 -9.38
C LEU A 291 -10.97 -0.32 -9.31
N ALA A 292 -10.69 -1.45 -8.64
CA ALA A 292 -11.68 -2.52 -8.48
C ALA A 292 -12.91 -2.04 -7.70
N GLY A 293 -12.71 -1.23 -6.65
CA GLY A 293 -13.80 -0.66 -5.86
C GLY A 293 -14.69 0.30 -6.65
N LEU A 294 -14.12 1.17 -7.50
CA LEU A 294 -14.89 2.07 -8.36
C LEU A 294 -15.67 1.32 -9.44
N ILE A 295 -15.07 0.31 -10.05
CA ILE A 295 -15.76 -0.57 -11.01
C ILE A 295 -16.97 -1.25 -10.37
N GLU A 296 -16.85 -1.73 -9.12
CA GLU A 296 -17.97 -2.33 -8.38
C GLU A 296 -19.13 -1.33 -8.16
N LEU A 297 -18.82 -0.05 -7.98
CA LEU A 297 -19.80 1.02 -7.80
C LEU A 297 -20.42 1.52 -9.12
N GLY A 298 -19.92 1.06 -10.28
CA GLY A 298 -20.38 1.48 -11.61
C GLY A 298 -19.78 2.82 -12.07
N ASP A 299 -18.64 3.20 -11.50
CA ASP A 299 -17.95 4.49 -11.68
C ASP A 299 -16.67 4.40 -12.53
#